data_AF-A0A2R6BG64-F1
#
_entry.id   AF-A0A2R6BG64-F1
#
_cell.length_a   1.000
_cell.length_b   1.000
_cell.length_c   1.000
_cell.angle_alpha   90.00
_cell.angle_beta   90.00
_cell.angle_gamma   90.00
#
_symmetry.space_group_name_H-M   'P 1'
#
loop_
_entity.id
_entity.type
_entity.pdbx_description
1 polymer ?
#
loop_
_entity_poly.entity_id
_entity_poly.type
_entity_poly.pdbx_seq_one_letter_code
_entity_poly.pdbx_strand_id
1 'polypeptide(L)'
;MSERFHSPVISLLMAALGSIPFIVVVAYTNFASVFSTTALGMLFFAFVGINGVVYALRGRVQMKGATIVSGVVTAAFFLVLTYMFLFMPYYGSYLPNGSPNWLSLGLIIFFIVMGALLYPISKAYHARRGIDVSLIFRELPPE
;
A
#
# COMPACT_ATOMS: atom_id res chain seq x y z
N MET A 1 -20.77 -4.24 -14.17
CA MET A 1 -19.82 -4.82 -15.14
C MET A 1 -20.30 -4.42 -16.52
N SER A 2 -19.46 -3.86 -17.39
CA SER A 2 -19.85 -3.66 -18.80
C SER A 2 -19.69 -5.00 -19.50
N GLU A 3 -20.80 -5.56 -19.98
CA GLU A 3 -20.94 -6.93 -20.49
C GLU A 3 -20.09 -7.25 -21.73
N ARG A 4 -19.37 -6.27 -22.31
CA ARG A 4 -18.66 -6.46 -23.59
C ARG A 4 -17.15 -6.72 -23.45
N PHE A 5 -16.49 -6.34 -22.35
CA PHE A 5 -15.02 -6.41 -22.24
C PHE A 5 -14.47 -6.98 -20.94
N HIS A 6 -15.32 -7.33 -19.95
CA HIS A 6 -14.88 -7.71 -18.59
C HIS A 6 -13.91 -6.71 -17.92
N SER A 7 -13.72 -5.53 -18.53
CA SER A 7 -12.82 -4.50 -18.04
C SER A 7 -13.50 -3.75 -16.89
N PRO A 8 -12.80 -3.48 -15.78
CA PRO A 8 -13.34 -2.76 -14.64
C PRO A 8 -13.39 -1.26 -14.93
N VAL A 9 -14.14 -0.86 -15.98
CA VAL A 9 -14.24 0.53 -16.47
C VAL A 9 -14.66 1.50 -15.38
N ILE A 10 -15.60 1.08 -14.51
CA ILE A 10 -16.05 1.91 -13.38
C ILE A 10 -14.92 2.12 -12.36
N SER A 11 -14.15 1.09 -12.03
CA SER A 11 -13.02 1.21 -11.11
C SER A 11 -11.91 2.06 -11.71
N LEU A 12 -11.64 1.93 -13.01
CA LEU A 12 -10.66 2.74 -13.72
C LEU A 12 -11.07 4.22 -13.77
N LEU A 13 -12.34 4.51 -14.07
CA LEU A 13 -12.88 5.87 -14.04
C LEU A 13 -12.82 6.47 -12.64
N MET A 14 -13.17 5.70 -11.61
CA MET A 14 -13.05 6.17 -10.22
C MET A 14 -11.60 6.47 -9.84
N ALA A 15 -10.65 5.63 -10.24
CA ALA A 15 -9.23 5.88 -10.01
C ALA A 15 -8.72 7.12 -10.76
N ALA A 16 -9.16 7.31 -12.01
CA ALA A 16 -8.79 8.46 -12.83
C ALA A 16 -9.39 9.76 -12.29
N LEU A 17 -10.67 9.77 -11.87
CA LEU A 17 -11.30 10.93 -11.25
C LEU A 17 -10.69 11.21 -9.88
N GLY A 18 -10.39 10.18 -9.10
CA GLY A 18 -9.75 10.28 -7.81
C GLY A 18 -8.32 10.83 -7.88
N SER A 19 -7.61 10.67 -9.00
CA SER A 19 -6.24 11.18 -9.17
C SER A 19 -6.15 12.67 -9.50
N ILE A 20 -7.21 13.27 -10.07
CA ILE A 20 -7.28 14.70 -10.43
C ILE A 20 -6.86 15.64 -9.30
N PRO A 21 -7.39 15.55 -8.06
CA PRO A 21 -6.97 16.43 -6.98
C PRO A 21 -5.48 16.30 -6.65
N PHE A 22 -4.89 15.11 -6.79
CA PHE A 22 -3.47 14.89 -6.54
C PHE A 22 -2.58 15.52 -7.62
N ILE A 23 -3.06 15.64 -8.86
CA ILE A 23 -2.35 16.37 -9.91
C ILE A 23 -2.19 17.84 -9.51
N VAL A 24 -3.24 18.45 -8.96
CA VAL A 24 -3.20 19.83 -8.46
C VAL A 24 -2.22 19.95 -7.30
N VAL A 25 -2.26 19.01 -6.34
CA VAL A 25 -1.30 19.00 -5.22
C VAL A 25 0.13 18.95 -5.73
N VAL A 26 0.46 18.05 -6.66
CA VAL A 26 1.82 17.94 -7.22
C VAL A 26 2.23 19.20 -7.98
N ALA A 27 1.31 19.85 -8.69
CA ALA A 27 1.61 21.07 -9.46
C ALA A 27 1.98 22.28 -8.58
N TYR A 28 1.39 22.38 -7.38
CA TYR A 28 1.58 23.53 -6.47
C TYR A 28 2.49 23.23 -5.27
N THR A 29 3.03 22.03 -5.16
CA THR A 29 3.87 21.63 -4.01
C THR A 29 5.23 21.14 -4.47
N ASN A 30 6.20 21.17 -3.56
CA ASN A 30 7.54 20.70 -3.88
C ASN A 30 7.52 19.18 -4.09
N PHE A 31 8.12 18.71 -5.19
CA PHE A 31 8.23 17.30 -5.52
C PHE A 31 8.74 16.45 -4.35
N ALA A 32 9.72 16.95 -3.58
CA ALA A 32 10.25 16.24 -2.43
C ALA A 32 9.18 15.95 -1.36
N SER A 33 8.22 16.86 -1.16
CA SER A 33 7.14 16.69 -0.17
C SER A 33 6.17 15.58 -0.54
N VAL A 34 5.88 15.41 -1.83
CA VAL A 34 5.02 14.31 -2.30
C VAL A 34 5.83 13.02 -2.40
N PHE A 35 7.11 13.09 -2.74
CA PHE A 35 7.97 11.92 -2.89
C PHE A 35 8.06 11.04 -1.62
N SER A 36 8.00 11.65 -0.43
CA SER A 36 7.92 10.92 0.84
C SER A 36 6.74 9.94 0.94
N THR A 37 5.63 10.14 0.21
CA THR A 37 4.50 9.20 0.23
C THR A 37 4.85 7.83 -0.35
N THR A 38 5.97 7.72 -1.09
CA THR A 38 6.52 6.44 -1.57
C THR A 38 6.83 5.47 -0.42
N ALA A 39 7.03 6.00 0.80
CA ALA A 39 7.17 5.18 2.02
C ALA A 39 6.02 4.19 2.21
N LEU A 40 4.80 4.50 1.76
CA LEU A 40 3.65 3.59 1.84
C LEU A 40 3.84 2.35 0.99
N GLY A 41 4.37 2.50 -0.23
CA GLY A 41 4.69 1.38 -1.10
C GLY A 41 5.84 0.54 -0.56
N MET A 42 6.84 1.19 0.04
CA MET A 42 7.94 0.49 0.73
C MET A 42 7.42 -0.33 1.91
N LEU A 43 6.55 0.26 2.73
CA LEU A 43 5.93 -0.43 3.86
C LEU A 43 5.09 -1.63 3.40
N PHE A 44 4.37 -1.49 2.27
CA PHE A 44 3.67 -2.61 1.65
C PHE A 44 4.63 -3.74 1.28
N PHE A 45 5.75 -3.46 0.60
CA PHE A 45 6.74 -4.48 0.26
C PHE A 45 7.43 -5.10 1.49
N ALA A 46 7.59 -4.33 2.57
CA ALA A 46 8.05 -4.88 3.85
C ALA A 46 7.07 -5.94 4.37
N PHE A 47 5.76 -5.66 4.35
CA PHE A 47 4.74 -6.65 4.70
C PHE A 47 4.72 -7.85 3.76
N VAL A 48 4.96 -7.66 2.45
CA VAL A 48 5.09 -8.78 1.50
C VAL A 48 6.26 -9.68 1.88
N GLY A 49 7.43 -9.11 2.21
CA GLY A 49 8.59 -9.87 2.68
C GLY A 49 8.28 -10.67 3.95
N ILE A 50 7.66 -10.03 4.95
CA ILE A 50 7.24 -10.69 6.21
C ILE A 50 6.26 -11.83 5.93
N ASN A 51 5.26 -11.61 5.07
CA ASN A 51 4.31 -12.65 4.71
C ASN A 51 4.98 -13.81 3.95
N GLY A 52 5.97 -13.54 3.10
CA GLY A 52 6.78 -14.56 2.44
C GLY A 52 7.52 -15.46 3.44
N VAL A 53 8.11 -14.87 4.48
CA VAL A 53 8.76 -15.62 5.58
C VAL A 53 7.73 -16.45 6.34
N VAL A 54 6.61 -15.86 6.73
CA VAL A 54 5.53 -16.58 7.46
C VAL A 54 4.98 -17.73 6.62
N TYR A 55 4.81 -17.54 5.31
CA TYR A 55 4.34 -18.56 4.38
C TYR A 55 5.33 -19.73 4.27
N ALA A 56 6.63 -19.43 4.18
CA ALA A 56 7.70 -20.43 4.17
C ALA A 56 7.79 -21.22 5.49
N LEU A 57 7.64 -20.55 6.64
CA LEU A 57 7.64 -21.18 7.96
C LEU A 57 6.44 -22.10 8.17
N ARG A 58 5.29 -21.79 7.56
CA ARG A 58 4.09 -22.66 7.57
C ARG A 58 4.23 -23.90 6.68
N GLY A 59 5.38 -24.07 6.03
CA GLY A 59 5.68 -25.27 5.25
C GLY A 59 5.00 -25.35 3.90
N ARG A 60 4.42 -24.25 3.41
CA ARG A 60 3.69 -24.17 2.13
C ARG A 60 4.59 -23.88 0.92
N VAL A 61 5.88 -24.21 1.01
CA VAL A 61 6.86 -23.84 -0.01
C VAL A 61 7.87 -24.96 -0.18
N GLN A 62 8.17 -25.31 -1.44
CA GLN A 62 9.15 -26.34 -1.79
C GLN A 62 10.59 -25.93 -1.42
N MET A 63 10.94 -24.65 -1.56
CA MET A 63 12.28 -24.09 -1.28
C MET A 63 12.32 -23.21 -0.03
N LYS A 64 12.03 -23.80 1.14
CA LYS A 64 11.90 -23.06 2.42
C LYS A 64 13.05 -22.11 2.72
N GLY A 65 14.29 -22.57 2.58
CA GLY A 65 15.49 -21.77 2.91
C GLY A 65 15.63 -20.53 2.04
N ALA A 66 15.50 -20.69 0.71
CA ALA A 66 15.62 -19.58 -0.23
C ALA A 66 14.50 -18.54 -0.05
N THR A 67 13.26 -18.99 0.19
CA THR A 67 12.11 -18.10 0.42
C THR A 67 12.19 -17.35 1.76
N ILE A 68 12.74 -17.98 2.80
CA ILE A 68 12.98 -17.29 4.08
C ILE A 68 14.05 -16.22 3.89
N VAL A 69 15.18 -16.55 3.26
CA VAL A 69 16.27 -15.59 3.05
C VAL A 69 15.80 -14.42 2.19
N SER A 70 15.12 -14.68 1.07
CA SER A 70 14.60 -13.62 0.22
C SER A 70 13.56 -12.77 0.95
N GLY A 71 12.62 -13.39 1.67
CA GLY A 71 11.61 -12.69 2.46
C GLY A 71 12.20 -11.80 3.55
N VAL A 72 13.22 -12.28 4.28
CA VAL A 72 13.94 -11.50 5.30
C VAL A 72 14.69 -10.33 4.67
N VAL A 73 15.41 -10.56 3.57
CA VAL A 73 16.16 -9.49 2.87
C VAL A 73 15.20 -8.43 2.36
N THR A 74 14.10 -8.82 1.71
CA THR A 74 13.05 -7.91 1.24
C THR A 74 12.44 -7.13 2.41
N ALA A 75 12.04 -7.80 3.48
CA ALA A 75 11.44 -7.15 4.64
C ALA A 75 12.40 -6.15 5.29
N ALA A 76 13.64 -6.55 5.57
CA ALA A 76 14.65 -5.70 6.19
C ALA A 76 14.97 -4.48 5.32
N PHE A 77 15.21 -4.69 4.02
CA PHE A 77 15.53 -3.63 3.09
C PHE A 77 14.40 -2.59 3.00
N PHE A 78 13.16 -3.03 2.83
CA PHE A 78 12.03 -2.12 2.70
C PHE A 78 11.62 -1.46 4.02
N LEU A 79 11.85 -2.10 5.19
CA LEU A 79 11.67 -1.45 6.49
C LEU A 79 12.68 -0.32 6.69
N VAL A 80 13.95 -0.54 6.34
CA VAL A 80 14.98 0.50 6.41
C VAL A 80 14.65 1.65 5.48
N LEU A 81 14.26 1.37 4.23
CA LEU A 81 13.84 2.41 3.30
C LEU A 81 12.62 3.19 3.80
N THR A 82 11.63 2.50 4.36
CA THR A 82 10.46 3.16 4.96
C THR A 82 10.88 4.11 6.07
N TYR A 83 11.78 3.68 6.96
CA TYR A 83 12.33 4.54 8.00
C TYR A 83 13.05 5.76 7.42
N MET A 84 13.92 5.58 6.43
CA MET A 84 14.65 6.67 5.80
C MET A 84 13.68 7.70 5.20
N PHE A 85 12.66 7.25 4.47
CA PHE A 85 11.69 8.14 3.83
C PHE A 85 10.81 8.89 4.82
N LEU A 86 10.49 8.27 5.96
CA LEU A 86 9.68 8.89 7.00
C LEU A 86 10.47 9.88 7.86
N PHE A 87 11.75 9.63 8.14
CA PHE A 87 12.48 10.37 9.17
C PHE A 87 13.67 11.17 8.69
N MET A 88 14.22 10.93 7.50
CA MET A 88 15.33 11.73 6.99
C MET A 88 14.82 12.96 6.22
N PRO A 89 15.35 14.18 6.49
CA PRO A 89 14.91 15.42 5.83
C PRO A 89 15.04 15.40 4.31
N TYR A 90 16.01 14.64 3.78
CA TYR A 90 16.25 14.51 2.35
C TYR A 90 15.03 13.99 1.56
N TYR A 91 14.21 13.14 2.16
CA TYR A 91 13.08 12.50 1.46
C TYR A 91 11.75 13.25 1.62
N GLY A 92 11.75 14.42 2.27
CA GLY A 92 10.64 15.36 2.26
C GLY A 92 9.59 15.24 3.38
N SER A 93 9.68 14.22 4.25
CA SER A 93 8.82 14.10 5.44
C SER A 93 9.16 15.12 6.54
N TYR A 94 10.40 15.61 6.55
CA TYR A 94 10.87 16.68 7.43
C TYR A 94 11.55 17.76 6.60
N LEU A 95 11.33 19.03 6.96
CA LEU A 95 12.01 20.16 6.34
C LEU A 95 13.48 20.23 6.81
N PRO A 96 14.36 20.95 6.10
CA PRO A 96 15.79 21.07 6.48
C PRO A 96 16.01 21.65 7.89
N ASN A 97 15.04 22.41 8.40
CA ASN A 97 15.03 22.95 9.77
C ASN A 97 14.62 21.92 10.85
N GLY A 98 14.40 20.65 10.47
CA GLY A 98 13.94 19.58 11.35
C GLY A 98 12.44 19.62 11.68
N SER A 99 11.70 20.61 11.17
CA SER A 99 10.25 20.66 11.37
C SER A 99 9.52 19.63 10.50
N PRO A 100 8.42 19.03 10.98
CA PRO A 100 7.63 18.08 10.20
C PRO A 100 7.00 18.75 8.98
N ASN A 101 7.00 18.04 7.85
CA ASN A 101 6.25 18.45 6.67
C ASN A 101 4.81 17.98 6.79
N TRP A 102 3.93 18.88 7.24
CA TRP A 102 2.52 18.56 7.48
C TRP A 102 1.75 18.09 6.24
N LEU A 103 2.14 18.56 5.05
CA LEU A 103 1.54 18.07 3.81
C LEU A 103 1.88 16.60 3.57
N SER A 104 3.16 16.26 3.64
CA SER A 104 3.65 14.89 3.45
C SER A 104 3.03 13.93 4.46
N LEU A 105 3.19 14.24 5.75
CA LEU A 105 2.69 13.40 6.84
C LEU A 105 1.16 13.31 6.81
N GLY A 106 0.48 14.41 6.48
CA GLY A 106 -0.97 14.44 6.30
C GLY A 106 -1.44 13.49 5.19
N LEU A 107 -0.77 13.49 4.03
CA LEU A 107 -1.08 12.56 2.93
C LEU A 107 -0.81 11.10 3.32
N ILE A 108 0.31 10.83 4.00
CA ILE A 108 0.64 9.48 4.49
C ILE A 108 -0.45 8.97 5.44
N ILE A 109 -0.81 9.77 6.45
CA ILE A 109 -1.86 9.42 7.42
C ILE A 109 -3.20 9.25 6.71
N PHE A 110 -3.55 10.15 5.79
CA PHE A 110 -4.78 10.08 5.01
C PHE A 110 -4.89 8.75 4.26
N PHE A 111 -3.85 8.32 3.55
CA PHE A 111 -3.87 7.05 2.82
C PHE A 111 -3.89 5.82 3.73
N ILE A 112 -3.20 5.86 4.87
CA ILE A 112 -3.26 4.77 5.87
C ILE A 112 -4.69 4.63 6.40
N VAL A 113 -5.31 5.74 6.82
CA VAL A 113 -6.68 5.76 7.33
C VAL A 113 -7.65 5.31 6.25
N MET A 114 -7.52 5.83 5.02
CA MET A 114 -8.38 5.43 3.91
C MET A 114 -8.26 3.95 3.62
N GLY A 115 -7.04 3.41 3.54
CA GLY A 115 -6.80 1.98 3.32
C GLY A 115 -7.36 1.10 4.43
N ALA A 116 -7.17 1.52 5.69
CA ALA A 116 -7.71 0.81 6.86
C ALA A 116 -9.25 0.83 6.91
N LEU A 117 -9.89 1.90 6.44
CA LEU A 117 -11.34 2.04 6.38
C LEU A 117 -11.97 1.34 5.16
N LEU A 118 -11.24 1.22 4.05
CA LEU A 118 -11.78 0.68 2.80
C LEU A 118 -12.24 -0.78 2.95
N TYR A 119 -11.47 -1.61 3.65
CA TYR A 119 -11.82 -3.00 3.92
C TYR A 119 -13.11 -3.14 4.76
N PRO A 120 -13.24 -2.55 5.96
CA PRO A 120 -14.46 -2.69 6.77
C PRO A 120 -15.68 -2.05 6.10
N ILE A 121 -15.52 -0.92 5.38
CA ILE A 121 -16.62 -0.29 4.62
C ILE A 121 -17.08 -1.23 3.51
N SER A 122 -16.15 -1.79 2.72
CA SER A 122 -16.47 -2.74 1.66
C SER A 122 -17.17 -3.99 2.21
N LYS A 123 -16.64 -4.54 3.31
CA LYS A 123 -17.22 -5.68 4.00
C LYS A 123 -18.65 -5.38 4.47
N ALA A 124 -18.89 -4.23 5.10
CA ALA A 124 -20.22 -3.84 5.57
C ALA A 124 -21.22 -3.62 4.43
N TYR A 125 -20.78 -3.00 3.33
CA TYR A 125 -21.61 -2.73 2.16
C TYR A 125 -22.04 -4.01 1.43
N HIS A 126 -21.12 -4.96 1.26
CA HIS A 126 -21.39 -6.23 0.57
C HIS A 126 -22.06 -7.28 1.46
N ALA A 127 -21.79 -7.28 2.77
CA ALA A 127 -22.51 -8.13 3.72
C ALA A 127 -24.02 -7.85 3.70
N ARG A 128 -24.43 -6.59 3.54
CA ARG A 128 -25.85 -6.19 3.37
C ARG A 128 -26.50 -6.70 2.08
N ARG A 129 -25.70 -7.20 1.13
CA ARG A 129 -26.15 -7.73 -0.17
C ARG A 129 -25.98 -9.25 -0.29
N GLY A 130 -25.64 -9.93 0.81
CA GLY A 130 -25.43 -11.38 0.83
C GLY A 130 -24.15 -11.85 0.13
N ILE A 131 -23.24 -10.94 -0.23
CA ILE A 131 -21.96 -11.27 -0.86
C ILE A 131 -20.89 -11.34 0.23
N ASP A 132 -20.35 -12.53 0.46
CA ASP A 132 -19.23 -12.70 1.39
C ASP A 132 -17.91 -12.31 0.71
N VAL A 133 -17.49 -11.07 0.97
CA VAL A 133 -16.22 -10.52 0.47
C VAL A 133 -15.02 -11.35 0.94
N SER A 134 -15.13 -12.14 2.01
CA SER A 134 -14.05 -13.00 2.49
C SER A 134 -13.76 -14.17 1.54
N LEU A 135 -14.71 -14.57 0.69
CA LEU A 135 -14.50 -15.59 -0.33
C LEU A 135 -13.46 -15.14 -1.38
N ILE A 136 -13.50 -13.87 -1.78
CA ILE A 136 -12.54 -13.28 -2.74
C ILE A 136 -11.10 -13.36 -2.21
N PHE A 137 -10.92 -13.25 -0.89
CA PHE A 137 -9.61 -13.36 -0.24
C PHE A 137 -9.22 -14.80 0.11
N ARG A 138 -10.14 -15.76 -0.01
CA ARG A 138 -9.92 -17.20 0.22
C ARG A 138 -9.49 -17.94 -1.05
N GLU A 139 -9.79 -17.40 -2.22
CA GLU A 139 -9.59 -18.07 -3.53
C GLU A 139 -8.18 -17.99 -4.10
N LEU A 140 -7.18 -17.42 -3.41
CA LEU A 140 -5.79 -17.67 -3.78
C LEU A 140 -5.51 -19.16 -3.51
N PRO A 141 -5.35 -20.00 -4.56
CA PRO A 141 -5.19 -21.43 -4.38
C PRO A 141 -3.96 -21.67 -3.49
N PRO A 142 -4.08 -22.47 -2.41
CA PRO A 142 -2.91 -22.95 -1.70
C PRO A 142 -2.24 -24.02 -2.59
N GLU A 143 -1.51 -23.57 -3.59
CA GLU A 143 -0.40 -24.34 -4.16
C GLU A 143 0.88 -24.05 -3.36
#